data_AF-A0A6C0AJF4-F1
#
_entry.id   AF-A0A6C0AJF4-F1
#
_cell.length_a   1.000
_cell.length_b   1.000
_cell.length_c   1.000
_cell.angle_alpha   90.00
_cell.angle_beta   90.00
_cell.angle_gamma   90.00
#
_symmetry.space_group_name_H-M   'P 1'
#
loop_
_entity.id
_entity.type
_entity.pdbx_description
1 polymer ?
#
loop_
_entity_poly.entity_id
_entity_poly.type
_entity_poly.pdbx_seq_one_letter_code
_entity_poly.pdbx_strand_id
1 'polypeptide(L)'
;MKIVVFTDGACGNNGKKAARAAWAAWFPDHKDFSKADFVPADQQQTNQRAELMGISQAVQIIEKNFPYETDIHIFTDSEYSKNCLTTWLPSWLSHNWKTKQGKDVCHKDLIEDTANRLAKFSSFTITHVEAHTGGTDYNSANNAQADQMATRVLNPDEPEVKIITNTQVAVVGLPLTLMGPPVSDTVIHAWCRNNMDKLDQAALNAALVSALSKTVKKKGFDLVKQKLHRNTQYRLLSANHLIAEDTIITKEE
;
A
#
# COMPACT_ATOMS: atom_id res chain seq x y z
N MET A 1 32.37 10.00 6.29
CA MET A 1 31.35 9.08 6.84
C MET A 1 30.05 9.32 6.08
N LYS A 2 29.21 8.31 5.85
CA LYS A 2 27.94 8.50 5.12
C LYS A 2 26.76 8.25 6.05
N ILE A 3 25.78 9.15 6.04
CA ILE A 3 24.51 9.00 6.77
C ILE A 3 23.36 8.95 5.77
N VAL A 4 22.54 7.91 5.89
CA VAL A 4 21.34 7.69 5.07
C VAL A 4 20.12 7.94 5.94
N VAL A 5 19.18 8.74 5.44
CA VAL A 5 17.90 9.02 6.11
C VAL A 5 16.77 9.05 5.09
N PHE A 6 15.63 8.48 5.46
CA PHE A 6 14.36 8.54 4.73
C PHE A 6 13.43 9.46 5.49
N THR A 7 12.75 10.37 4.78
CA THR A 7 11.86 11.35 5.40
C THR A 7 10.52 11.36 4.68
N ASP A 8 9.47 11.54 5.47
CA ASP A 8 8.09 11.55 4.99
C ASP A 8 7.26 12.54 5.82
N GLY A 9 6.16 13.01 5.24
CA GLY A 9 5.19 13.89 5.86
C GLY A 9 3.75 13.48 5.53
N ALA A 10 2.97 13.21 6.58
CA ALA A 10 1.56 12.89 6.46
C ALA A 10 0.68 14.06 6.92
N CYS A 11 -0.46 14.30 6.28
CA CYS A 11 -1.44 15.27 6.74
C CYS A 11 -2.88 14.75 6.66
N GLY A 12 -3.45 14.46 7.84
CA GLY A 12 -4.86 14.11 7.98
C GLY A 12 -5.74 15.33 7.71
N ASN A 13 -6.81 15.15 6.94
CA ASN A 13 -7.73 16.22 6.53
C ASN A 13 -7.05 17.42 5.84
N ASN A 14 -6.00 17.18 5.06
CA ASN A 14 -5.26 18.22 4.35
C ASN A 14 -6.19 19.18 3.56
N GLY A 15 -6.01 20.49 3.75
CA GLY A 15 -6.83 21.52 3.12
C GLY A 15 -8.23 21.72 3.72
N LYS A 16 -8.59 20.99 4.80
CA LYS A 16 -9.88 21.11 5.49
C LYS A 16 -9.73 21.67 6.92
N LYS A 17 -10.87 21.99 7.54
CA LYS A 17 -10.91 22.31 8.98
C LYS A 17 -10.45 21.08 9.77
N ALA A 18 -9.67 21.31 10.84
CA ALA A 18 -9.03 20.28 11.66
C ALA A 18 -7.95 19.44 10.94
N ALA A 19 -7.27 20.01 9.93
CA ALA A 19 -6.06 19.41 9.39
C ALA A 19 -5.00 19.22 10.49
N ARG A 20 -4.36 18.04 10.51
CA ARG A 20 -3.23 17.73 11.40
C ARG A 20 -2.14 17.07 10.58
N ALA A 21 -0.94 17.62 10.69
CA ALA A 21 0.23 17.17 9.97
C ALA A 21 1.24 16.52 10.92
N ALA A 22 1.94 15.51 10.44
CA ALA A 22 2.99 14.80 11.14
C ALA A 22 4.16 14.52 10.19
N TRP A 23 5.35 14.44 10.74
CA TRP A 23 6.58 14.21 9.99
C TRP A 23 7.33 13.02 10.57
N ALA A 24 8.17 12.40 9.74
CA ALA A 24 9.07 11.35 10.16
C ALA A 24 10.46 11.50 9.54
N ALA A 25 11.47 11.08 10.30
CA ALA A 25 12.85 10.88 9.87
C ALA A 25 13.29 9.50 10.33
N TRP A 26 13.52 8.61 9.37
CA TRP A 26 13.93 7.22 9.56
C TRP A 26 15.39 7.04 9.15
N PHE A 27 16.23 6.60 10.07
CA PHE A 27 17.65 6.31 9.86
C PHE A 27 17.87 4.79 9.85
N PRO A 28 17.91 4.12 8.68
CA PRO A 28 17.95 2.65 8.60
C PRO A 28 19.13 2.04 9.36
N ASP A 29 20.30 2.68 9.24
CA ASP A 29 21.57 2.23 9.83
C ASP A 29 21.82 2.82 11.24
N HIS A 30 20.97 3.75 11.69
CA HIS A 30 21.08 4.42 12.99
C HIS A 30 19.72 4.63 13.65
N LYS A 31 18.98 3.54 13.85
CA LYS A 31 17.56 3.55 14.25
C LYS A 31 17.26 4.33 15.53
N ASP A 32 18.21 4.42 16.45
CA ASP A 32 18.06 5.18 17.71
C ASP A 32 17.90 6.69 17.49
N PHE A 33 18.30 7.21 16.32
CA PHE A 33 18.10 8.59 15.92
C PHE A 33 16.79 8.80 15.14
N SER A 34 16.07 7.74 14.81
CA SER A 34 14.78 7.84 14.10
C SER A 34 13.73 8.49 14.98
N LYS A 35 12.98 9.43 14.40
CA LYS A 35 11.96 10.19 15.13
C LYS A 35 10.77 10.52 14.22
N ALA A 36 9.58 10.54 14.82
CA ALA A 36 8.39 11.09 14.21
C ALA A 36 7.61 11.89 15.24
N ASP A 37 6.96 12.96 14.81
CA ASP A 37 6.19 13.84 15.68
C ASP A 37 5.17 14.65 14.87
N PHE A 38 4.27 15.36 15.57
CA PHE A 38 3.38 16.30 14.92
C PHE A 38 4.15 17.52 14.40
N VAL A 39 3.65 18.10 13.32
CA VAL A 39 3.97 19.50 12.99
C VAL A 39 3.39 20.37 14.10
N PRO A 40 4.16 21.29 14.71
CA PRO A 40 3.68 22.13 15.81
C PRO A 40 2.34 22.79 15.51
N ALA A 41 1.42 22.78 16.48
CA ALA A 41 0.02 23.17 16.27
C ALA A 41 -0.16 24.66 15.91
N ASP A 42 0.80 25.51 16.26
CA ASP A 42 0.88 26.93 15.90
C ASP A 42 1.36 27.17 14.46
N GLN A 43 1.75 26.11 13.75
CA GLN A 43 2.22 26.16 12.38
C GLN A 43 1.20 25.60 11.39
N GLN A 44 1.41 25.91 10.11
CA GLN A 44 0.51 25.51 9.03
C GLN A 44 0.43 23.98 8.88
N GLN A 45 -0.76 23.42 9.09
CA GLN A 45 -1.01 21.98 8.99
C GLN A 45 -1.28 21.57 7.52
N THR A 46 -0.22 21.36 6.74
CA THR A 46 -0.30 20.90 5.34
C THR A 46 0.68 19.76 5.08
N ASN A 47 0.39 18.94 4.06
CA ASN A 47 1.32 17.87 3.66
C ASN A 47 2.70 18.43 3.32
N GLN A 48 2.76 19.44 2.44
CA GLN A 48 4.02 20.07 2.01
C GLN A 48 4.88 20.59 3.17
N ARG A 49 4.26 21.13 4.23
CA ARG A 49 5.02 21.55 5.42
C ARG A 49 5.54 20.34 6.20
N ALA A 50 4.72 19.31 6.35
CA ALA A 50 5.10 18.07 7.04
C ALA A 50 6.32 17.41 6.38
N GLU A 51 6.30 17.34 5.05
CA GLU A 51 7.38 16.79 4.22
C GLU A 51 8.69 17.56 4.42
N LEU A 52 8.64 18.90 4.32
CA LEU A 52 9.80 19.76 4.57
C LEU A 52 10.27 19.69 6.02
N MET A 53 9.34 19.54 6.98
CA MET A 53 9.67 19.37 8.40
C MET A 53 10.42 18.05 8.64
N GLY A 54 10.04 16.96 7.97
CA GLY A 54 10.75 15.69 8.03
C GLY A 54 12.23 15.84 7.66
N ILE A 55 12.52 16.53 6.55
CA ILE A 55 13.89 16.86 6.13
C ILE A 55 14.57 17.79 7.14
N SER A 56 13.91 18.86 7.58
CA SER A 56 14.48 19.82 8.54
C SER A 56 14.90 19.14 9.85
N GLN A 57 14.03 18.30 10.40
CA GLN A 57 14.29 17.56 11.64
C GLN A 57 15.39 16.51 11.45
N ALA A 58 15.40 15.81 10.32
CA ALA A 58 16.50 14.90 9.99
C ALA A 58 17.85 15.62 9.99
N VAL A 59 17.95 16.79 9.34
CA VAL A 59 19.19 17.57 9.29
C VAL A 59 19.59 18.10 10.68
N GLN A 60 18.64 18.53 11.50
CA GLN A 60 18.93 18.94 12.89
C GLN A 60 19.45 17.79 13.75
N ILE A 61 18.87 16.59 13.60
CA ILE A 61 19.36 15.38 14.26
C ILE A 61 20.77 15.07 13.79
N ILE A 62 21.04 15.19 12.48
CA ILE A 62 22.37 14.91 11.94
C ILE A 62 23.40 15.90 12.49
N GLU A 63 23.12 17.20 12.44
CA GLU A 63 24.00 18.27 12.93
C GLU A 63 24.33 18.15 14.41
N LYS A 64 23.39 17.66 15.21
CA LYS A 64 23.62 17.46 16.64
C LYS A 64 24.51 16.27 16.96
N ASN A 65 24.47 15.21 16.15
CA ASN A 65 25.02 13.90 16.51
C ASN A 65 26.20 13.44 15.65
N PHE A 66 26.43 14.08 14.49
CA PHE A 66 27.48 13.69 13.55
C PHE A 66 28.36 14.89 13.16
N PRO A 67 29.65 14.64 12.84
CA PRO A 67 30.58 15.71 12.50
C PRO A 67 30.28 16.29 11.11
N TYR A 68 30.78 17.50 10.82
CA TYR A 68 30.51 18.18 9.55
C TYR A 68 31.18 17.51 8.33
N GLU A 69 32.16 16.64 8.52
CA GLU A 69 32.75 15.79 7.47
C GLU A 69 31.84 14.61 7.03
N THR A 70 30.57 14.65 7.44
CA THR A 70 29.55 13.66 7.08
C THR A 70 28.95 13.98 5.70
N ASP A 71 28.92 12.96 4.83
CA ASP A 71 28.16 12.96 3.59
C ASP A 71 26.72 12.50 3.88
N ILE A 72 25.75 13.38 3.62
CA ILE A 72 24.33 13.13 3.93
C ILE A 72 23.58 12.68 2.69
N HIS A 73 22.84 11.56 2.78
CA HIS A 73 21.93 11.11 1.73
C HIS A 73 20.51 11.07 2.27
N ILE A 74 19.69 12.01 1.81
CA ILE A 74 18.27 12.14 2.17
C ILE A 74 17.41 11.55 1.06
N PHE A 75 16.53 10.63 1.42
CA PHE A 75 15.50 10.09 0.54
C PHE A 75 14.14 10.64 0.96
N THR A 76 13.37 11.12 -0.01
CA THR A 76 12.00 11.63 0.19
C THR A 76 11.15 11.27 -1.02
N ASP A 77 9.90 10.93 -0.82
CA ASP A 77 8.93 10.78 -1.90
C ASP A 77 8.29 12.11 -2.32
N SER A 78 8.57 13.19 -1.60
CA SER A 78 8.14 14.54 -1.95
C SER A 78 9.07 15.20 -2.97
N GLU A 79 8.69 15.13 -4.24
CA GLU A 79 9.38 15.87 -5.30
C GLU A 79 9.33 17.39 -5.05
N TYR A 80 8.27 17.89 -4.41
CA TYR A 80 8.17 19.27 -3.95
C TYR A 80 9.33 19.62 -3.00
N SER A 81 9.52 18.86 -1.92
CA SER A 81 10.56 19.12 -0.93
C SER A 81 11.97 19.01 -1.51
N LYS A 82 12.22 17.99 -2.35
CA LYS A 82 13.46 17.87 -3.12
C LYS A 82 13.72 19.13 -3.95
N ASN A 83 12.74 19.57 -4.74
CA ASN A 83 12.92 20.71 -5.64
C ASN A 83 13.08 22.04 -4.88
N CYS A 84 12.40 22.20 -3.73
CA CYS A 84 12.58 23.36 -2.85
C CYS A 84 14.03 23.53 -2.40
N LEU A 85 14.73 22.44 -2.08
CA LEU A 85 16.09 22.47 -1.54
C LEU A 85 17.20 22.32 -2.60
N THR A 86 16.84 22.02 -3.84
CA THR A 86 17.81 21.79 -4.93
C THR A 86 17.60 22.76 -6.09
N THR A 87 16.50 22.60 -6.82
CA THR A 87 16.27 23.28 -8.10
C THR A 87 15.81 24.72 -7.93
N TRP A 88 14.95 25.00 -6.95
CA TRP A 88 14.31 26.31 -6.82
C TRP A 88 15.06 27.25 -5.88
N LEU A 89 15.76 26.71 -4.88
CA LEU A 89 16.50 27.49 -3.89
C LEU A 89 17.44 28.55 -4.49
N PRO A 90 18.30 28.25 -5.49
CA PRO A 90 19.21 29.25 -6.03
C PRO A 90 18.47 30.44 -6.68
N SER A 91 17.34 30.15 -7.33
CA SER A 91 16.49 31.20 -7.92
C SER A 91 15.83 32.03 -6.83
N TRP A 92 15.37 31.42 -5.74
CA TRP A 92 14.72 32.16 -4.65
C TRP A 92 15.70 33.05 -3.88
N LEU A 93 16.92 32.57 -3.63
CA LEU A 93 17.97 33.37 -3.01
C LEU A 93 18.33 34.60 -3.86
N SER A 94 18.43 34.45 -5.19
CA SER A 94 18.72 35.58 -6.09
C SER A 94 17.55 36.56 -6.27
N HIS A 95 16.31 36.14 -5.97
CA HIS A 95 15.10 36.94 -6.19
C HIS A 95 14.39 37.31 -4.88
N ASN A 96 15.14 37.51 -3.79
CA ASN A 96 14.62 37.93 -2.47
C ASN A 96 13.43 37.07 -1.99
N TRP A 97 13.51 35.76 -2.19
CA TRP A 97 12.49 34.79 -1.81
C TRP A 97 11.11 35.02 -2.44
N LYS A 98 11.10 35.46 -3.70
CA LYS A 98 9.89 35.57 -4.52
C LYS A 98 9.79 34.44 -5.54
N THR A 99 8.56 33.97 -5.78
CA THR A 99 8.23 33.04 -6.86
C THR A 99 8.25 33.74 -8.22
N LYS A 100 8.20 32.97 -9.32
CA LYS A 100 8.10 33.52 -10.68
C LYS A 100 6.88 34.44 -10.88
N GLN A 101 5.84 34.26 -10.07
CA GLN A 101 4.63 35.09 -10.08
C GLN A 101 4.72 36.29 -9.11
N GLY A 102 5.89 36.56 -8.52
CA GLY A 102 6.12 37.68 -7.60
C GLY A 102 5.54 37.49 -6.19
N LYS A 103 5.02 36.29 -5.87
CA LYS A 103 4.50 35.97 -4.54
C LYS A 103 5.62 35.54 -3.60
N ASP A 104 5.41 35.64 -2.31
CA ASP A 104 6.33 35.07 -1.32
C ASP A 104 6.39 33.54 -1.44
N VAL A 105 7.59 32.99 -1.28
CA VAL A 105 7.81 31.55 -1.26
C VAL A 105 7.18 30.95 0.00
N CYS A 106 6.29 29.97 -0.18
CA CYS A 106 5.70 29.22 0.92
C CYS A 106 6.77 28.44 1.70
N HIS A 107 6.60 28.31 3.02
CA HIS A 107 7.48 27.53 3.88
C HIS A 107 8.96 27.96 3.85
N LYS A 108 9.22 29.22 3.50
CA LYS A 108 10.56 29.82 3.48
C LYS A 108 11.32 29.54 4.77
N ASP A 109 10.65 29.61 5.91
CA ASP A 109 11.21 29.38 7.24
C ASP A 109 11.94 28.03 7.33
N LEU A 110 11.31 26.94 6.87
CA LEU A 110 11.91 25.61 6.87
C LEU A 110 12.99 25.47 5.81
N ILE A 111 12.75 26.01 4.61
CA ILE A 111 13.65 25.86 3.46
C ILE A 111 14.97 26.57 3.74
N GLU A 112 14.92 27.81 4.23
CA GLU A 112 16.09 28.63 4.54
C GLU A 112 16.92 28.04 5.68
N ASP A 113 16.30 27.65 6.81
CA ASP A 113 17.01 27.03 7.93
C ASP A 113 17.66 25.70 7.51
N THR A 114 16.92 24.84 6.81
CA THR A 114 17.42 23.53 6.37
C THR A 114 18.58 23.67 5.39
N ALA A 115 18.48 24.58 4.41
CA ALA A 115 19.56 24.83 3.46
C ALA A 115 20.84 25.35 4.16
N ASN A 116 20.69 26.27 5.11
CA ASN A 116 21.82 26.82 5.86
C ASN A 116 22.53 25.76 6.71
N ARG A 117 21.80 24.79 7.26
CA ARG A 117 22.39 23.67 8.01
C ARG A 117 23.10 22.69 7.09
N LEU A 118 22.46 22.30 5.98
CA LEU A 118 23.03 21.40 4.99
C LEU A 118 24.36 21.92 4.41
N ALA A 119 24.45 23.24 4.19
CA ALA A 119 25.65 23.89 3.67
C ALA A 119 26.90 23.78 4.58
N LYS A 120 26.74 23.40 5.85
CA LYS A 120 27.85 23.21 6.79
C LYS A 120 28.54 21.85 6.63
N PHE A 121 27.87 20.88 6.03
CA PHE A 121 28.39 19.53 5.85
C PHE A 121 29.28 19.42 4.61
N SER A 122 30.14 18.40 4.58
CA SER A 122 31.05 18.16 3.44
C SER A 122 30.31 17.98 2.13
N SER A 123 29.17 17.27 2.17
CA SER A 123 28.31 17.04 1.01
C SER A 123 26.94 16.57 1.46
N PHE A 124 25.94 16.81 0.61
CA PHE A 124 24.62 16.23 0.77
C PHE A 124 23.99 15.91 -0.59
N THR A 125 23.15 14.89 -0.62
CA THR A 125 22.33 14.51 -1.78
C THR A 125 20.89 14.31 -1.32
N ILE A 126 19.94 14.87 -2.08
CA ILE A 126 18.51 14.63 -1.87
C ILE A 126 17.98 13.86 -3.09
N THR A 127 17.50 12.64 -2.85
CA THR A 127 17.01 11.73 -3.89
C THR A 127 15.51 11.53 -3.73
N HIS A 128 14.77 11.67 -4.83
CA HIS A 128 13.37 11.31 -4.86
C HIS A 128 13.22 9.79 -4.98
N VAL A 129 12.30 9.21 -4.22
CA VAL A 129 11.88 7.81 -4.31
C VAL A 129 10.39 7.74 -4.60
N GLU A 130 9.95 6.68 -5.29
CA GLU A 130 8.53 6.50 -5.56
C GLU A 130 7.79 6.10 -4.27
N ALA A 131 6.67 6.79 -4.00
CA ALA A 131 5.77 6.45 -2.91
C ALA A 131 4.96 5.18 -3.22
N HIS A 132 4.64 4.40 -2.17
CA HIS A 132 3.68 3.29 -2.22
C HIS A 132 3.88 2.26 -3.35
N THR A 133 5.12 2.01 -3.75
CA THR A 133 5.46 1.03 -4.80
C THR A 133 5.05 -0.40 -4.42
N GLY A 134 4.90 -0.69 -3.12
CA GLY A 134 4.74 -2.07 -2.61
C GLY A 134 5.98 -2.93 -2.85
N GLY A 135 7.11 -2.32 -3.24
CA GLY A 135 8.37 -2.98 -3.49
C GLY A 135 9.04 -3.43 -2.20
N THR A 136 9.85 -4.49 -2.29
CA THR A 136 10.67 -4.99 -1.17
C THR A 136 12.14 -4.60 -1.32
N ASP A 137 12.49 -3.78 -2.30
CA ASP A 137 13.84 -3.24 -2.43
C ASP A 137 14.16 -2.26 -1.30
N TYR A 138 15.44 -1.94 -1.15
CA TYR A 138 15.94 -1.12 -0.04
C TYR A 138 15.25 0.25 0.03
N ASN A 139 15.01 0.92 -1.09
CA ASN A 139 14.40 2.25 -1.08
C ASN A 139 12.91 2.15 -0.74
N SER A 140 12.19 1.22 -1.38
CA SER A 140 10.76 1.02 -1.13
C SER A 140 10.48 0.63 0.32
N ALA A 141 11.25 -0.30 0.89
CA ALA A 141 11.06 -0.76 2.26
C ALA A 141 11.32 0.34 3.29
N ASN A 142 12.36 1.15 3.10
CA ASN A 142 12.69 2.23 4.02
C ASN A 142 11.80 3.47 3.84
N ASN A 143 11.32 3.75 2.63
CA ASN A 143 10.30 4.79 2.41
C ASN A 143 8.99 4.40 3.10
N ALA A 144 8.54 3.15 2.94
CA ALA A 144 7.34 2.65 3.62
C ALA A 144 7.48 2.72 5.15
N GLN A 145 8.69 2.55 5.70
CA GLN A 145 8.93 2.72 7.13
C GLN A 145 8.77 4.17 7.59
N ALA A 146 9.23 5.14 6.78
CA ALA A 146 9.07 6.57 7.06
C ALA A 146 7.59 6.99 6.98
N ASP A 147 6.86 6.57 5.93
CA ASP A 147 5.41 6.76 5.76
C ASP A 147 4.63 6.23 6.97
N GLN A 148 4.93 4.99 7.36
CA GLN A 148 4.30 4.36 8.51
C GLN A 148 4.57 5.13 9.81
N MET A 149 5.79 5.63 10.00
CA MET A 149 6.14 6.44 11.16
C MET A 149 5.34 7.74 11.20
N ALA A 150 5.23 8.46 10.09
CA ALA A 150 4.46 9.71 10.01
C ALA A 150 2.95 9.45 10.21
N THR A 151 2.41 8.41 9.57
CA THR A 151 1.00 8.04 9.66
C THR A 151 0.61 7.59 11.07
N ARG A 152 1.48 6.83 11.76
CA ARG A 152 1.24 6.41 13.17
C ARG A 152 1.10 7.57 14.14
N VAL A 153 1.79 8.68 13.90
CA VAL A 153 1.63 9.87 14.74
C VAL A 153 0.18 10.38 14.63
N LEU A 154 -0.39 10.40 13.42
CA LEU A 154 -1.77 10.82 13.20
C LEU A 154 -2.79 9.83 13.76
N ASN A 155 -2.52 8.53 13.57
CA ASN A 155 -3.42 7.43 13.92
C ASN A 155 -2.72 6.41 14.85
N PRO A 156 -2.49 6.74 16.13
CA PRO A 156 -1.72 5.88 17.05
C PRO A 156 -2.44 4.56 17.38
N ASP A 157 -3.77 4.55 17.28
CA ASP A 157 -4.62 3.40 17.59
C ASP A 157 -4.96 2.54 16.37
N GLU A 158 -4.54 2.95 15.16
CA GLU A 158 -4.72 2.10 13.98
C GLU A 158 -3.71 0.94 14.04
N PRO A 159 -4.18 -0.32 14.11
CA PRO A 159 -3.28 -1.46 14.10
C PRO A 159 -2.47 -1.42 12.81
N GLU A 160 -1.22 -1.84 12.91
CA GLU A 160 -0.29 -1.92 11.80
C GLU A 160 -0.95 -2.62 10.59
N VAL A 161 -1.43 -1.83 9.63
CA VAL A 161 -1.96 -2.39 8.38
C VAL A 161 -0.75 -2.93 7.65
N LYS A 162 -0.46 -4.22 7.86
CA LYS A 162 0.38 -4.96 6.93
C LYS A 162 -0.28 -4.76 5.58
N ILE A 163 0.35 -3.96 4.73
CA ILE A 163 -0.03 -3.87 3.33
C ILE A 163 0.18 -5.28 2.79
N ILE A 164 -0.91 -6.03 2.71
CA ILE A 164 -0.96 -7.29 1.99
C ILE A 164 -0.80 -6.87 0.53
N THR A 165 0.42 -6.95 0.02
CA THR A 165 0.70 -6.71 -1.39
C THR A 165 -0.12 -7.69 -2.23
N ASN A 166 -0.56 -7.26 -3.41
CA ASN A 166 -1.41 -8.02 -4.34
C ASN A 166 -0.83 -9.38 -4.79
N THR A 167 0.34 -9.78 -4.30
CA THR A 167 0.93 -11.11 -4.47
C THR A 167 0.31 -12.18 -3.57
N GLN A 168 -0.55 -11.83 -2.60
CA GLN A 168 -1.30 -12.82 -1.80
C GLN A 168 -2.71 -13.12 -2.33
N VAL A 169 -3.20 -12.39 -3.34
CA VAL A 169 -4.55 -12.58 -3.90
C VAL A 169 -4.55 -13.44 -5.17
N ALA A 170 -3.41 -13.52 -5.87
CA ALA A 170 -3.29 -14.41 -7.02
C ALA A 170 -3.08 -15.85 -6.54
N VAL A 171 -4.01 -16.74 -6.88
CA VAL A 171 -3.82 -18.19 -6.71
C VAL A 171 -2.48 -18.58 -7.33
N VAL A 172 -1.58 -19.20 -6.56
CA VAL A 172 -0.21 -19.51 -7.01
C VAL A 172 -0.24 -20.30 -8.32
N GLY A 173 0.33 -19.72 -9.37
CA GLY A 173 0.36 -20.29 -10.72
C GLY A 173 -0.83 -19.92 -11.62
N LEU A 174 -1.70 -18.99 -11.21
CA LEU A 174 -2.73 -18.41 -12.08
C LEU A 174 -2.08 -17.81 -13.34
N PRO A 175 -2.65 -17.99 -14.54
CA PRO A 175 -2.04 -17.47 -15.76
C PRO A 175 -1.89 -15.95 -15.67
N LEU A 176 -0.65 -15.46 -15.70
CA LEU A 176 -0.35 -14.03 -15.68
C LEU A 176 -0.98 -13.28 -16.88
N THR A 177 -1.31 -14.01 -17.94
CA THR A 177 -2.04 -13.51 -19.10
C THR A 177 -3.42 -12.94 -18.75
N LEU A 178 -4.03 -13.33 -17.63
CA LEU A 178 -5.28 -12.72 -17.13
C LEU A 178 -5.09 -11.27 -16.64
N MET A 179 -3.87 -10.87 -16.33
CA MET A 179 -3.51 -9.48 -15.98
C MET A 179 -3.10 -8.65 -17.21
N GLY A 180 -3.13 -9.26 -18.40
CA GLY A 180 -2.78 -8.66 -19.68
C GLY A 180 -3.97 -8.61 -20.65
N PRO A 181 -3.76 -8.78 -21.97
CA PRO A 181 -4.83 -8.81 -22.96
C PRO A 181 -5.87 -9.92 -22.69
N PRO A 182 -7.13 -9.77 -23.15
CA PRO A 182 -8.18 -10.76 -22.94
C PRO A 182 -7.77 -12.17 -23.40
N VAL A 183 -8.05 -13.18 -22.57
CA VAL A 183 -7.80 -14.60 -22.86
C VAL A 183 -9.11 -15.33 -23.17
N SER A 184 -9.02 -16.43 -23.94
CA SER A 184 -10.17 -17.27 -24.21
C SER A 184 -10.62 -18.04 -22.96
N ASP A 185 -11.93 -18.31 -22.89
CA ASP A 185 -12.54 -19.12 -21.83
C ASP A 185 -11.90 -20.51 -21.72
N THR A 186 -11.48 -21.10 -22.85
CA THR A 186 -10.79 -22.40 -22.91
C THR A 186 -9.52 -22.46 -22.06
N VAL A 187 -8.73 -21.38 -22.04
CA VAL A 187 -7.50 -21.29 -21.24
C VAL A 187 -7.83 -21.26 -19.75
N ILE A 188 -8.86 -20.50 -19.37
CA ILE A 188 -9.34 -20.40 -18.00
C ILE A 188 -9.89 -21.75 -17.53
N HIS A 189 -10.73 -22.39 -18.35
CA HIS A 189 -11.30 -23.71 -18.05
C HIS A 189 -10.22 -24.77 -17.84
N ALA A 190 -9.22 -24.83 -18.72
CA ALA A 190 -8.13 -25.79 -18.62
C ALA A 190 -7.31 -25.57 -17.35
N TRP A 191 -6.99 -24.32 -17.03
CA TRP A 191 -6.25 -24.00 -15.83
C TRP A 191 -7.03 -24.35 -14.55
N CYS A 192 -8.31 -23.98 -14.46
CA CYS A 192 -9.15 -24.28 -13.30
C CYS A 192 -9.28 -25.80 -13.06
N ARG A 193 -9.43 -26.61 -14.12
CA ARG A 193 -9.49 -28.08 -14.00
C ARG A 193 -8.20 -28.69 -13.47
N ASN A 194 -7.06 -28.13 -13.85
CA ASN A 194 -5.74 -28.63 -13.45
C ASN A 194 -5.26 -28.11 -12.08
N ASN A 195 -5.99 -27.18 -11.46
CA ASN A 195 -5.59 -26.50 -10.22
C ASN A 195 -6.75 -26.38 -9.22
N MET A 196 -7.68 -27.35 -9.21
CA MET A 196 -8.87 -27.33 -8.32
C MET A 196 -8.50 -27.27 -6.83
N ASP A 197 -7.38 -27.86 -6.44
CA ASP A 197 -6.81 -27.85 -5.09
C ASP A 197 -6.40 -26.44 -4.64
N LYS A 198 -6.05 -25.57 -5.58
CA LYS A 198 -5.60 -24.20 -5.30
C LYS A 198 -6.74 -23.19 -5.21
N LEU A 199 -7.97 -23.58 -5.55
CA LEU A 199 -9.14 -22.72 -5.50
C LEU A 199 -9.77 -22.70 -4.10
N ASP A 200 -10.54 -21.66 -3.79
CA ASP A 200 -11.37 -21.65 -2.58
C ASP A 200 -12.37 -22.82 -2.62
N GLN A 201 -12.28 -23.70 -1.62
CA GLN A 201 -13.01 -24.97 -1.63
C GLN A 201 -14.50 -24.77 -1.41
N ALA A 202 -14.92 -23.75 -0.67
CA ALA A 202 -16.34 -23.47 -0.45
C ALA A 202 -17.02 -22.97 -1.75
N ALA A 203 -16.37 -22.04 -2.45
CA ALA A 203 -16.82 -21.51 -3.73
C ALA A 203 -16.81 -22.59 -4.82
N LEU A 204 -15.76 -23.42 -4.90
CA LEU A 204 -15.67 -24.52 -5.84
C LEU A 204 -16.81 -25.52 -5.64
N ASN A 205 -17.05 -25.95 -4.40
CA ASN A 205 -18.14 -26.89 -4.09
C ASN A 205 -19.52 -26.30 -4.44
N ALA A 206 -19.76 -25.02 -4.15
CA ALA A 206 -21.00 -24.36 -4.54
C ALA A 206 -21.18 -24.29 -6.07
N ALA A 207 -20.10 -24.00 -6.81
CA ALA A 207 -20.11 -23.95 -8.27
C ALA A 207 -20.37 -25.32 -8.90
N LEU A 208 -19.79 -26.40 -8.35
CA LEU A 208 -20.03 -27.77 -8.81
C LEU A 208 -21.48 -28.18 -8.64
N VAL A 209 -22.10 -27.89 -7.49
CA VAL A 209 -23.53 -28.13 -7.25
C VAL A 209 -24.40 -27.33 -8.24
N SER A 210 -24.04 -26.08 -8.50
CA SER A 210 -24.73 -25.23 -9.49
C SER A 210 -24.61 -25.78 -10.92
N ALA A 211 -23.41 -26.24 -11.30
CA ALA A 211 -23.18 -26.87 -12.60
C ALA A 211 -24.00 -28.15 -12.78
N LEU A 212 -24.06 -29.00 -11.75
CA LEU A 212 -24.89 -30.20 -11.75
C LEU A 212 -26.38 -29.84 -11.86
N SER A 213 -26.86 -28.89 -11.04
CA SER A 213 -28.25 -28.40 -11.07
C SER A 213 -28.67 -27.93 -12.47
N LYS A 214 -27.84 -27.10 -13.13
CA LYS A 214 -28.09 -26.65 -14.51
C LYS A 214 -28.10 -27.79 -15.51
N THR A 215 -27.28 -28.81 -15.31
CA THR A 215 -27.18 -29.98 -16.20
C THR A 215 -28.42 -30.87 -16.10
N VAL A 216 -28.84 -31.20 -14.88
CA VAL A 216 -29.98 -32.09 -14.63
C VAL A 216 -31.31 -31.42 -14.98
N LYS A 217 -31.40 -30.09 -14.83
CA LYS A 217 -32.57 -29.31 -15.24
C LYS A 217 -32.84 -29.39 -16.74
N LYS A 218 -31.80 -29.39 -17.57
CA LYS A 218 -31.93 -29.62 -19.02
C LYS A 218 -32.49 -31.01 -19.37
N LYS A 219 -32.40 -31.96 -18.43
CA LYS A 219 -32.91 -33.33 -18.54
C LYS A 219 -34.25 -33.53 -17.82
N GLY A 220 -34.88 -32.46 -17.32
CA GLY A 220 -36.18 -32.54 -16.64
C GLY A 220 -36.13 -32.94 -15.16
N PHE A 221 -34.96 -32.82 -14.52
CA PHE A 221 -34.80 -33.09 -13.08
C PHE A 221 -34.42 -31.84 -12.31
N ASP A 222 -34.92 -31.71 -11.09
CA ASP A 222 -34.57 -30.66 -10.15
C ASP A 222 -33.68 -31.19 -9.03
N LEU A 223 -32.58 -30.48 -8.76
CA LEU A 223 -31.68 -30.77 -7.63
C LEU A 223 -32.14 -29.97 -6.41
N VAL A 224 -32.75 -30.66 -5.43
CA VAL A 224 -33.31 -30.04 -4.23
C VAL A 224 -32.37 -30.19 -3.05
N LYS A 225 -32.14 -29.08 -2.34
CA LYS A 225 -31.34 -29.01 -1.11
C LYS A 225 -32.20 -29.31 0.11
N GLN A 226 -31.74 -30.21 0.98
CA GLN A 226 -32.40 -30.56 2.25
C GLN A 226 -31.41 -30.42 3.40
N LYS A 227 -31.89 -29.99 4.57
CA LYS A 227 -31.09 -29.96 5.81
C LYS A 227 -31.55 -31.10 6.71
N LEU A 228 -30.69 -32.09 6.93
CA LEU A 228 -30.94 -33.21 7.83
C LEU A 228 -29.85 -33.23 8.92
N HIS A 229 -30.25 -33.19 10.19
CA HIS A 229 -29.33 -33.29 11.35
C HIS A 229 -28.03 -32.48 11.20
N ARG A 230 -28.16 -31.19 10.88
CA ARG A 230 -27.05 -30.22 10.66
C ARG A 230 -26.21 -30.42 9.39
N ASN A 231 -26.45 -31.49 8.62
CA ASN A 231 -25.80 -31.70 7.32
C ASN A 231 -26.69 -31.24 6.17
N THR A 232 -26.06 -30.63 5.17
CA THR A 232 -26.72 -30.31 3.90
C THR A 232 -26.65 -31.55 3.01
N GLN A 233 -27.81 -32.01 2.54
CA GLN A 233 -27.94 -33.11 1.60
C GLN A 233 -28.68 -32.62 0.35
N TYR A 234 -28.50 -33.34 -0.77
CA TYR A 234 -29.14 -33.01 -2.04
C TYR A 234 -29.83 -34.26 -2.60
N ARG A 235 -31.00 -34.06 -3.22
CA ARG A 235 -31.76 -35.12 -3.89
C ARG A 235 -32.21 -34.64 -5.26
N LEU A 236 -32.22 -35.54 -6.25
CA LEU A 236 -32.82 -35.28 -7.56
C LEU A 236 -34.30 -35.65 -7.54
N LEU A 237 -35.14 -34.78 -8.08
CA LEU A 237 -36.56 -35.02 -8.30
C LEU A 237 -36.87 -34.89 -9.79
N SER A 238 -37.70 -35.78 -10.33
CA SER A 238 -38.28 -35.61 -11.67
C SER A 238 -39.33 -34.50 -11.64
N ALA A 239 -39.45 -33.72 -12.72
CA ALA A 239 -40.47 -32.69 -12.89
C ALA A 239 -41.92 -33.24 -12.74
N ASN A 240 -42.10 -34.57 -12.89
CA ASN A 240 -43.39 -35.24 -12.74
C ASN A 240 -43.58 -35.93 -11.38
N HIS A 241 -42.66 -35.77 -10.42
CA HIS A 241 -42.64 -36.45 -9.10
C HIS A 241 -42.66 -38.00 -9.14
N LEU A 242 -42.51 -38.61 -10.32
CA LEU A 242 -42.35 -40.06 -10.46
C LEU A 242 -40.86 -40.42 -10.42
N ILE A 243 -40.48 -41.18 -9.40
CA ILE A 243 -39.20 -41.88 -9.34
C ILE A 243 -39.44 -43.23 -10.04
N ALA A 244 -38.81 -43.49 -11.18
CA ALA A 244 -38.69 -44.87 -11.66
C ALA A 244 -37.63 -45.55 -10.78
N GLU A 245 -38.08 -46.17 -9.69
CA GLU A 245 -37.24 -47.16 -9.00
C GLU A 245 -37.24 -48.41 -9.86
N ASP A 246 -36.10 -48.73 -10.48
CA ASP A 246 -35.85 -50.07 -11.00
C ASP A 246 -35.95 -51.05 -9.82
N THR A 247 -37.15 -51.61 -9.71
CA THR A 247 -37.49 -52.70 -8.82
C THR A 247 -36.76 -53.93 -9.32
N ILE A 248 -35.64 -54.30 -8.71
CA ILE A 248 -35.21 -55.70 -8.70
C ILE A 248 -35.57 -56.24 -7.32
N ILE A 249 -36.82 -56.71 -7.19
CA ILE A 249 -37.19 -57.66 -6.15
C ILE A 249 -36.74 -59.02 -6.66
N THR A 250 -35.59 -59.51 -6.19
CA THR A 250 -35.32 -60.95 -6.21
C THR A 250 -36.21 -61.59 -5.16
N LYS A 251 -37.23 -62.36 -5.60
CA LYS A 251 -37.91 -63.33 -4.74
C LYS A 251 -36.94 -64.49 -4.50
N GLU A 252 -36.64 -64.76 -3.23
CA GLU A 252 -36.15 -66.07 -2.81
C GLU A 252 -37.36 -67.04 -2.80
N GLU A 253 -37.23 -68.14 -3.53
CA GLU A 253 -37.99 -69.39 -3.33
C GLU A 253 -37.14 -70.36 -2.49
#